data_AF-A0A2V8E589-F1
#
_entry.id   AF-A0A2V8E589-F1
#
_cell.length_a   1.000
_cell.length_b   1.000
_cell.length_c   1.000
_cell.angle_alpha   90.00
_cell.angle_beta   90.00
_cell.angle_gamma   90.00
#
_symmetry.space_group_name_H-M   'P 1'
#
loop_
_entity.id
_entity.type
_entity.pdbx_description
1 polymer ?
#
loop_
_entity_poly.entity_id
_entity_poly.type
_entity_poly.pdbx_seq_one_letter_code
_entity_poly.pdbx_strand_id
1 'polypeptide(L)'
;MPAYRRDDGFDASPGHGVIGARLIGVALCALIVAAASPRSAQQGQAPVLVVETERGVFAVQTFPADAPRTVAHVIELARAGFYNGLRI
;
A
#
# COMPACT_ATOMS: atom_id res chain seq x y z
N MET A 1 15.41 -18.24 -73.84
CA MET A 1 14.42 -19.31 -73.55
C MET A 1 15.13 -20.65 -73.72
N PRO A 2 15.05 -21.66 -72.83
CA PRO A 2 15.06 -21.71 -71.35
C PRO A 2 16.32 -22.45 -70.82
N ALA A 3 16.56 -22.48 -69.50
CA ALA A 3 17.13 -23.63 -68.76
C ALA A 3 17.26 -23.28 -67.27
N TYR A 4 16.20 -23.57 -66.52
CA TYR A 4 16.21 -23.58 -65.06
C TYR A 4 16.84 -24.90 -64.60
N ARG A 5 17.91 -24.82 -63.81
CA ARG A 5 18.58 -25.97 -63.17
C ARG A 5 18.87 -25.66 -61.71
N ARG A 6 18.16 -26.36 -60.83
CA ARG A 6 18.54 -26.90 -59.50
C ARG A 6 17.22 -27.27 -58.80
N ASP A 7 16.85 -28.51 -58.49
CA ASP A 7 17.63 -29.64 -57.93
C ASP A 7 18.50 -29.10 -56.76
N ASP A 8 18.25 -29.27 -55.46
CA ASP A 8 17.57 -30.32 -54.72
C ASP A 8 17.49 -29.87 -53.26
N GLY A 9 16.47 -30.34 -52.53
CA GLY A 9 16.52 -30.50 -51.07
C GLY A 9 16.25 -29.22 -50.26
N PHE A 10 15.46 -29.25 -49.18
CA PHE A 10 15.14 -30.36 -48.30
C PHE A 10 13.72 -30.17 -47.73
N ASP A 11 13.03 -31.31 -47.69
CA ASP A 11 11.72 -31.59 -47.12
C ASP A 11 11.61 -31.25 -45.61
N ALA A 12 10.37 -31.05 -45.14
CA ALA A 12 9.87 -31.09 -43.75
C ALA A 12 10.47 -30.11 -42.71
N SER A 13 9.76 -29.06 -42.24
CA SER A 13 8.62 -29.05 -41.26
C SER A 13 9.02 -29.58 -39.86
N PRO A 14 8.53 -29.07 -38.68
CA PRO A 14 7.30 -28.30 -38.44
C PRO A 14 7.34 -27.19 -37.35
N GLY A 15 6.30 -26.33 -37.34
CA GLY A 15 5.79 -25.58 -36.18
C GLY A 15 6.68 -24.45 -35.65
N HIS A 16 6.23 -23.24 -35.41
CA HIS A 16 5.08 -22.91 -34.58
C HIS A 16 4.49 -21.59 -35.08
N GLY A 17 3.17 -21.57 -35.25
CA GLY A 17 2.42 -20.44 -35.78
C GLY A 17 2.65 -19.16 -34.99
N VAL A 18 3.25 -18.17 -35.64
CA VAL A 18 3.23 -16.76 -35.21
C VAL A 18 1.87 -16.17 -35.53
N ILE A 19 0.85 -16.59 -34.80
CA ILE A 19 -0.47 -15.96 -34.78
C ILE A 19 -0.59 -15.26 -33.43
N GLY A 20 -0.62 -13.92 -33.44
CA GLY A 20 -0.97 -13.15 -32.23
C GLY A 20 -0.11 -11.91 -31.93
N ALA A 21 0.80 -11.52 -32.81
CA ALA A 21 1.58 -10.28 -32.68
C ALA A 21 0.75 -9.01 -32.98
N ARG A 22 -0.43 -8.83 -32.37
CA ARG A 22 -1.25 -7.61 -32.52
C ARG A 22 -2.17 -7.26 -31.33
N LEU A 23 -1.87 -7.66 -30.08
CA LEU A 23 -2.66 -7.19 -28.90
C LEU A 23 -1.81 -6.95 -27.63
N ILE A 24 -0.51 -6.70 -27.74
CA ILE A 24 0.39 -6.41 -26.61
C ILE A 24 0.75 -4.92 -26.64
N GLY A 25 -0.21 -4.05 -26.33
CA GLY A 25 0.02 -2.60 -26.33
C GLY A 25 -0.89 -1.81 -25.40
N VAL A 26 -2.02 -2.37 -24.96
CA VAL A 26 -3.01 -1.68 -24.10
C VAL A 26 -3.46 -2.59 -22.95
N ALA A 27 -2.54 -3.38 -22.39
CA ALA A 27 -2.83 -4.26 -21.25
C ALA A 27 -1.81 -4.15 -20.10
N LEU A 28 -0.77 -3.31 -20.23
CA LEU A 28 0.26 -3.13 -19.19
C LEU A 28 0.15 -1.80 -18.42
N CYS A 29 -0.66 -0.84 -18.88
CA CYS A 29 -0.87 0.42 -18.17
C CYS A 29 -1.93 0.34 -17.04
N ALA A 30 -2.75 -0.72 -17.00
CA ALA A 30 -3.85 -0.84 -16.05
C ALA A 30 -3.49 -1.61 -14.77
N LEU A 31 -2.29 -2.20 -14.67
CA LEU A 31 -1.90 -3.06 -13.55
C LEU A 31 -1.07 -2.35 -12.45
N ILE A 32 -0.81 -1.05 -12.60
CA ILE A 32 0.04 -0.25 -11.68
C ILE A 32 -0.75 0.82 -10.90
N VAL A 33 -2.06 0.63 -10.67
CA VAL A 33 -2.89 1.57 -9.89
C VAL A 33 -3.53 0.95 -8.64
N ALA A 34 -3.04 -0.21 -8.18
CA ALA A 34 -3.74 -1.02 -7.17
C ALA A 34 -3.26 -0.90 -5.70
N ALA A 35 -2.60 0.19 -5.25
CA ALA A 35 -2.17 0.25 -3.84
C ALA A 35 -2.13 1.64 -3.16
N ALA A 36 -2.83 2.64 -3.68
CA ALA A 36 -3.06 3.89 -2.95
C ALA A 36 -4.44 3.85 -2.29
N SER A 37 -4.62 2.97 -1.30
CA SER A 37 -5.77 3.11 -0.41
C SER A 37 -5.66 4.48 0.26
N PRO A 38 -6.64 5.39 0.12
CA PRO A 38 -6.69 6.54 1.02
C PRO A 38 -6.79 5.93 2.41
N ARG A 39 -5.74 6.10 3.22
CA ARG A 39 -5.89 5.94 4.66
C ARG A 39 -6.85 7.05 5.04
N SER A 40 -8.15 6.77 4.98
CA SER A 40 -9.15 7.58 5.63
C SER A 40 -8.64 7.70 7.06
N ALA A 41 -8.17 8.90 7.42
CA ALA A 41 -7.94 9.24 8.81
C ALA A 41 -9.27 8.89 9.46
N GLN A 42 -9.29 7.80 10.23
CA GLN A 42 -10.47 7.36 10.94
C GLN A 42 -10.87 8.53 11.81
N GLN A 43 -11.83 9.33 11.35
CA GLN A 43 -12.45 10.41 12.12
C GLN A 43 -13.40 9.76 13.13
N GLY A 44 -12.88 8.79 13.90
CA GLY A 44 -13.42 8.46 15.20
C GLY A 44 -13.08 9.62 16.13
N GLN A 45 -13.95 9.88 17.11
CA GLN A 45 -13.71 10.89 18.15
C GLN A 45 -12.25 10.86 18.60
N ALA A 46 -11.62 12.03 18.60
CA ALA A 46 -10.23 12.13 18.98
C ALA A 46 -10.05 11.61 20.42
N PRO A 47 -9.04 10.76 20.67
CA PRO A 47 -8.82 10.19 22.00
C PRO A 47 -8.72 11.30 23.06
N VAL A 48 -9.39 11.12 24.20
CA VAL A 48 -9.26 12.02 25.35
C VAL A 48 -8.55 11.26 26.45
N LEU A 49 -7.43 11.80 26.94
CA LEU A 49 -6.70 11.25 28.07
C LEU A 49 -7.19 11.92 29.35
N VAL A 50 -7.74 11.16 30.28
CA VAL A 50 -8.14 11.65 31.60
C VAL A 50 -7.05 11.29 32.60
N VAL A 51 -6.57 12.28 33.33
CA VAL A 51 -5.52 12.12 34.34
C VAL A 51 -6.11 12.43 35.70
N GLU A 52 -6.09 11.42 36.57
CA GLU A 52 -6.55 11.51 37.95
C GLU A 52 -5.35 11.75 38.86
N THR A 53 -5.38 12.84 39.61
CA THR A 53 -4.32 13.20 40.56
C THR A 53 -4.91 13.50 41.93
N GLU A 54 -4.09 13.49 42.97
CA GLU A 54 -4.53 13.86 44.34
C GLU A 54 -5.04 15.30 44.45
N ARG A 55 -4.70 16.17 43.48
CA ARG A 55 -5.14 17.57 43.43
C ARG A 55 -6.37 17.79 42.55
N GLY A 56 -6.90 16.74 41.93
CA GLY A 56 -8.04 16.80 41.03
C GLY A 56 -7.82 16.07 39.72
N VAL A 57 -8.84 16.13 38.86
CA VAL A 57 -8.88 15.44 37.57
C VAL A 57 -8.81 16.46 36.45
N PHE A 58 -7.97 16.20 35.45
CA PHE A 58 -7.94 17.00 34.22
C PHE A 58 -7.98 16.11 32.98
N ALA A 59 -8.52 16.65 31.90
CA ALA A 59 -8.65 15.96 30.62
C ALA A 59 -7.77 16.63 29.57
N VAL A 60 -7.05 15.82 28.81
CA VAL A 60 -6.22 16.24 27.67
C VAL A 60 -6.90 15.78 26.39
N GLN A 61 -7.39 16.75 25.62
CA GLN A 61 -7.92 16.49 24.29
C GLN A 61 -6.76 16.29 23.31
N THR A 62 -6.78 15.19 22.56
CA THR A 62 -5.74 14.91 21.56
C THR A 62 -6.19 15.28 20.16
N PHE A 63 -5.23 15.51 19.26
CA PHE A 63 -5.46 15.89 17.87
C PHE A 63 -4.69 14.94 16.95
N PRO A 64 -5.23 13.75 16.63
CA PRO A 64 -4.52 12.75 15.83
C PRO A 64 -4.31 13.20 14.38
N ALA A 65 -5.09 14.18 13.89
CA ALA A 65 -4.91 14.75 12.56
C ALA A 65 -3.59 15.53 12.45
N ASP A 66 -3.25 16.33 13.47
CA ASP A 66 -2.04 17.15 13.50
C ASP A 66 -0.80 16.36 13.91
N ALA A 67 -0.94 15.39 14.84
CA ALA A 67 0.18 14.64 15.40
C ALA A 67 -0.11 13.14 15.54
N PRO A 68 -0.30 12.39 14.44
CA PRO A 68 -0.76 11.00 14.49
C PRO A 68 0.19 10.06 15.24
N ARG A 69 1.51 10.24 15.06
CA ARG A 69 2.51 9.38 15.74
C ARG A 69 2.60 9.68 17.23
N THR A 70 2.57 10.96 17.60
CA THR A 70 2.67 11.39 19.00
C THR A 70 1.46 10.92 19.78
N VAL A 71 0.26 11.13 19.24
CA VAL A 71 -0.99 10.69 19.89
C VAL A 71 -1.01 9.18 20.07
N ALA A 72 -0.63 8.41 19.05
CA ALA A 72 -0.53 6.96 19.16
C ALA A 72 0.43 6.53 20.28
N HIS A 73 1.63 7.11 20.33
CA HIS A 73 2.64 6.75 21.32
C HIS A 73 2.22 7.09 22.75
N VAL A 74 1.66 8.28 22.97
CA VAL A 74 1.17 8.68 24.31
C VAL A 74 0.05 7.74 24.79
N ILE A 75 -0.84 7.31 23.90
CA ILE A 75 -1.89 6.35 24.23
C ILE A 75 -1.29 4.99 24.61
N GLU A 76 -0.28 4.52 23.88
CA GLU A 76 0.42 3.28 24.22
C GLU A 76 1.07 3.35 25.60
N LEU A 77 1.78 4.44 25.91
CA LEU A 77 2.40 4.67 27.22
C LEU A 77 1.36 4.75 28.35
N ALA A 78 0.24 5.45 28.12
CA ALA A 78 -0.84 5.54 29.08
C ALA A 78 -1.46 4.16 29.37
N ARG A 79 -1.70 3.35 28.33
CA ARG A 79 -2.22 1.98 28.47
C ARG A 79 -1.23 1.06 29.19
N ALA A 80 0.07 1.26 28.99
CA ALA A 80 1.12 0.55 29.70
C ALA A 80 1.25 1.00 31.18
N GLY A 81 0.49 2.00 31.62
CA GLY A 81 0.54 2.52 32.99
C GLY A 81 1.79 3.35 33.31
N PHE A 82 2.53 3.81 32.28
CA PHE A 82 3.80 4.52 32.46
C PHE A 82 3.66 5.79 33.30
N TYR A 83 2.54 6.51 33.15
CA TYR A 83 2.30 7.78 33.86
C TYR A 83 1.79 7.60 35.31
N ASN A 84 1.54 6.37 35.76
CA ASN A 84 1.02 6.11 37.09
C ASN A 84 2.09 6.35 38.15
N GLY A 85 1.73 7.09 39.21
CA GLY A 85 2.65 7.37 40.33
C GLY A 85 3.71 8.42 40.05
N LEU A 86 3.71 9.05 38.87
CA LEU A 86 4.56 10.20 38.59
C LEU A 86 4.16 11.39 39.47
N ARG A 87 5.15 12.13 39.96
CA ARG A 87 5.01 13.31 40.80
C ARG A 87 5.78 14.46 40.18
N ILE A 88 5.22 15.67 40.24
CA ILE A 88 5.84 16.91 39.77
C ILE A 88 5.89 17.93 40.90
#